data_AF-A0A8J7BDX8-F1
#
_entry.id   AF-A0A8J7BDX8-F1
#
_cell.length_a   1.000
_cell.length_b   1.000
_cell.length_c   1.000
_cell.angle_alpha   90.00
_cell.angle_beta   90.00
_cell.angle_gamma   90.00
#
_symmetry.space_group_name_H-M   'P 1'
#
loop_
_entity.id
_entity.type
_entity.pdbx_description
1 polymer ?
#
loop_
_entity_poly.entity_id
_entity_poly.type
_entity_poly.pdbx_seq_one_letter_code
_entity_poly.pdbx_strand_id
1 'polypeptide(L)'
;MEPEQRLDYLYKEYVRLSQQAENYIQSAFEDLKLMGVIGATIALWKPIVDFVSLAKPEIDASGLLFLGFLSLLLIIAIIGFWNLIKQSFIIFFADNLQSYEEEIRKELSVIEGSGVFGLNLEKEAKLLQSYRSTFAAFLSVFALATTFIPFLILISLSVTYALSYLALSLVLFGTYFRVLKKSTRRFLKH
;
A
#
# COMPACT_ATOMS: atom_id res chain seq x y z
N MET A 1 -12.27 37.08 13.06
CA MET A 1 -13.17 36.43 12.08
C MET A 1 -14.50 36.27 12.80
N GLU A 2 -15.60 36.69 12.19
CA GLU A 2 -16.92 36.50 12.81
C GLU A 2 -17.23 34.99 12.94
N PRO A 3 -18.00 34.53 13.95
CA PRO A 3 -18.28 33.11 14.19
C PRO A 3 -18.84 32.38 12.97
N GLU A 4 -19.74 33.03 12.22
CA GLU A 4 -20.31 32.47 10.99
C GLU A 4 -19.28 32.32 9.86
N GLN A 5 -18.34 33.26 9.74
CA GLN A 5 -17.26 33.21 8.75
C GLN A 5 -16.26 32.09 9.06
N ARG A 6 -16.01 31.85 10.35
CA ARG A 6 -15.13 30.76 10.80
C ARG A 6 -15.78 29.40 10.58
N LEU A 7 -17.06 29.27 10.90
CA LEU A 7 -17.82 28.04 10.66
C LEU A 7 -17.88 27.67 9.17
N ASP A 8 -18.15 28.65 8.29
CA ASP A 8 -18.17 28.44 6.83
C ASP A 8 -16.78 28.02 6.31
N TYR A 9 -15.71 28.62 6.85
CA TYR A 9 -14.34 28.22 6.52
C TYR A 9 -14.04 26.78 6.93
N LEU A 10 -14.35 26.40 8.17
CA LEU A 10 -14.11 25.05 8.69
C LEU A 10 -14.90 24.00 7.90
N TYR A 11 -16.15 24.29 7.56
CA TYR A 11 -16.98 23.38 6.77
C TYR A 11 -16.45 23.21 5.34
N LYS A 12 -16.01 24.29 4.69
CA LYS A 12 -15.39 24.22 3.36
C LYS A 12 -14.12 23.39 3.37
N GLU A 13 -13.27 23.55 4.38
CA GLU A 13 -12.05 22.76 4.52
C GLU A 13 -12.35 21.29 4.81
N TYR A 14 -13.33 21.00 5.68
CA TYR A 14 -13.81 19.65 5.93
C TYR A 14 -14.28 18.96 4.63
N VAL A 15 -15.13 19.62 3.84
CA VAL A 15 -15.61 19.08 2.56
C VAL A 15 -14.46 18.89 1.57
N ARG A 16 -13.55 19.86 1.45
CA ARG A 16 -12.37 19.77 0.57
C ARG A 16 -11.51 18.56 0.93
N LEU A 17 -11.27 18.35 2.21
CA LEU A 17 -10.43 17.27 2.72
C LEU A 17 -11.12 15.90 2.58
N SER A 18 -12.44 15.85 2.80
CA SER A 18 -13.26 14.66 2.58
C SER A 18 -13.24 14.23 1.11
N GLN A 19 -13.38 15.19 0.18
CA GLN A 19 -13.31 14.92 -1.25
C GLN A 19 -11.93 14.40 -1.67
N GLN A 20 -10.86 14.95 -1.10
CA GLN A 20 -9.51 14.45 -1.35
C GLN A 20 -9.31 13.02 -0.82
N ALA A 21 -9.84 12.72 0.36
CA ALA A 21 -9.81 11.38 0.94
C ALA A 21 -10.56 10.37 0.06
N GLU A 22 -11.75 10.73 -0.44
CA GLU A 22 -12.55 9.89 -1.35
C GLU A 22 -11.82 9.62 -2.67
N ASN A 23 -11.24 10.65 -3.29
CA ASN A 23 -10.44 10.49 -4.51
C ASN A 23 -9.24 9.56 -4.28
N TYR A 24 -8.60 9.65 -3.11
CA TYR A 24 -7.50 8.75 -2.73
C TYR A 24 -7.96 7.30 -2.58
N ILE A 25 -9.11 7.07 -1.95
CA ILE A 25 -9.71 5.73 -1.80
C ILE A 25 -10.10 5.16 -3.17
N GLN A 26 -10.73 5.95 -4.04
CA GLN A 26 -11.12 5.52 -5.37
C GLN A 26 -9.89 5.13 -6.21
N SER A 27 -8.80 5.91 -6.13
CA SER A 27 -7.53 5.56 -6.77
C SER A 27 -6.91 4.27 -6.19
N ALA A 28 -7.10 3.97 -4.91
CA ALA A 28 -6.64 2.69 -4.34
C ALA A 28 -7.41 1.48 -4.88
N PHE A 29 -8.72 1.64 -5.17
CA PHE A 29 -9.51 0.59 -5.84
C PHE A 29 -9.10 0.35 -7.29
N GLU A 30 -8.62 1.37 -8.01
CA GLU A 30 -8.05 1.21 -9.35
C GLU A 30 -6.78 0.35 -9.33
N ASP A 31 -5.94 0.47 -8.31
CA ASP A 31 -4.76 -0.39 -8.12
C ASP A 31 -5.16 -1.86 -7.88
N LEU A 32 -6.35 -2.11 -7.33
CA LEU A 32 -6.90 -3.45 -7.15
C LEU A 32 -7.28 -4.08 -8.48
N LYS A 33 -7.75 -3.28 -9.46
CA LYS A 33 -7.95 -3.75 -10.85
C LYS A 33 -6.62 -4.13 -11.51
N LEU A 34 -5.56 -3.37 -11.25
CA LEU A 34 -4.20 -3.68 -11.71
C LEU A 34 -3.71 -5.04 -11.16
N MET A 35 -4.05 -5.40 -9.93
CA MET A 35 -3.74 -6.75 -9.40
C MET A 35 -4.42 -7.86 -10.20
N GLY A 36 -5.67 -7.66 -10.64
CA GLY A 36 -6.37 -8.60 -11.53
C GLY A 36 -5.68 -8.76 -12.88
N VAL A 37 -5.22 -7.65 -13.47
CA VAL A 37 -4.45 -7.67 -14.74
C VAL A 37 -3.13 -8.40 -14.58
N ILE A 38 -2.45 -8.24 -13.44
CA ILE A 38 -1.21 -8.95 -13.15
C ILE A 38 -1.45 -10.45 -12.98
N GLY A 39 -2.52 -10.84 -12.27
CA GLY A 39 -2.91 -12.25 -12.15
C GLY A 39 -3.18 -12.88 -13.52
N ALA A 40 -3.89 -12.18 -14.40
CA ALA A 40 -4.10 -12.62 -15.79
C ALA A 40 -2.79 -12.72 -16.57
N THR A 41 -1.87 -11.76 -16.38
CA THR A 41 -0.56 -11.75 -17.04
C THR A 41 0.30 -12.93 -16.59
N ILE A 42 0.29 -13.28 -15.30
CA ILE A 42 0.98 -14.46 -14.76
C ILE A 42 0.44 -15.75 -15.40
N ALA A 43 -0.89 -15.88 -15.49
CA ALA A 43 -1.51 -17.06 -16.08
C ALA A 43 -1.17 -17.20 -17.58
N LEU A 44 -1.09 -16.08 -18.30
CA LEU A 44 -0.75 -16.04 -19.72
C LEU A 44 0.75 -16.13 -20.00
N TRP A 45 1.61 -15.89 -19.01
CA TRP A 45 3.07 -15.87 -19.19
C TRP A 45 3.61 -17.22 -19.65
N LYS A 46 3.16 -18.33 -19.04
CA LYS A 46 3.61 -19.67 -19.42
C LYS A 46 3.30 -20.00 -20.90
N PRO A 47 2.04 -19.85 -21.38
CA PRO A 47 1.72 -20.01 -22.80
C PRO A 47 2.57 -19.16 -23.75
N ILE A 48 2.89 -17.91 -23.36
CA ILE A 48 3.73 -17.01 -24.16
C ILE A 48 5.16 -17.57 -24.26
N VAL A 49 5.74 -18.01 -23.15
CA VAL A 49 7.09 -18.60 -23.16
C VAL A 49 7.12 -19.90 -23.95
N ASP A 50 6.10 -20.74 -23.80
CA ASP A 50 5.97 -21.99 -24.56
C ASP A 50 5.95 -21.70 -26.07
N PHE A 51 5.17 -20.70 -26.52
CA PHE A 51 5.15 -20.27 -27.92
C PHE A 51 6.48 -19.69 -28.41
N VAL A 52 7.16 -18.88 -27.59
CA VAL A 52 8.47 -18.30 -27.93
C VAL A 52 9.54 -19.40 -28.06
N SER A 53 9.53 -20.38 -27.16
CA SER A 53 10.44 -21.52 -27.20
C SER A 53 10.21 -22.42 -28.42
N LEU A 54 8.95 -22.57 -28.86
CA LEU A 54 8.60 -23.25 -30.11
C LEU A 54 9.09 -22.50 -31.36
N ALA A 55 9.02 -21.16 -31.35
CA ALA A 55 9.48 -20.33 -32.46
C ALA A 55 11.00 -20.16 -32.51
N LYS A 56 11.68 -20.21 -31.36
CA LYS A 56 13.14 -20.06 -31.21
C LYS A 56 13.68 -21.04 -30.16
N PRO A 57 13.98 -22.30 -30.55
CA PRO A 57 14.40 -23.34 -29.62
C PRO A 57 15.78 -23.14 -28.99
N GLU A 58 16.58 -22.19 -29.50
CA GLU A 58 17.86 -21.80 -28.89
C GLU A 58 17.69 -21.02 -27.58
N ILE A 59 16.49 -20.53 -27.29
CA ILE A 59 16.19 -19.75 -26.10
C ILE A 59 15.76 -20.69 -24.97
N ASP A 60 16.48 -20.62 -23.84
CA ASP A 60 16.11 -21.37 -22.64
C ASP A 60 14.76 -20.89 -22.09
N ALA A 61 13.73 -21.73 -22.28
CA ALA A 61 12.39 -21.49 -21.79
C ALA A 61 12.34 -21.35 -20.26
N SER A 62 13.20 -22.08 -19.52
CA SER A 62 13.27 -22.02 -18.07
C SER A 62 13.76 -20.65 -17.59
N GLY A 63 14.85 -20.14 -18.17
CA GLY A 63 15.35 -18.80 -17.91
C GLY A 63 14.34 -17.70 -18.22
N LEU A 64 13.56 -17.84 -19.30
CA LEU A 64 12.56 -16.85 -19.69
C LEU A 64 11.34 -16.86 -18.77
N LEU A 65 10.86 -18.04 -18.37
CA LEU A 65 9.82 -18.19 -17.35
C LEU A 65 10.25 -17.52 -16.04
N PHE A 66 11.48 -17.79 -15.61
CA PHE A 66 12.04 -17.22 -14.39
C PHE A 66 12.15 -15.70 -14.45
N LEU A 67 12.67 -15.14 -15.56
CA LEU A 67 12.81 -13.70 -15.74
C LEU A 67 11.45 -12.99 -15.71
N GLY A 68 10.44 -13.54 -16.39
CA GLY A 68 9.10 -12.95 -16.39
C GLY A 68 8.42 -13.06 -15.04
N PHE A 69 8.60 -14.18 -14.31
CA PHE A 69 8.16 -14.29 -12.92
C PHE A 69 8.79 -13.21 -12.04
N LEU A 70 10.11 -13.03 -12.12
CA LEU A 70 10.83 -12.02 -11.34
C LEU A 70 10.35 -10.58 -11.66
N SER A 71 10.11 -10.31 -12.95
CA SER A 71 9.65 -9.01 -13.42
C SER A 71 8.23 -8.70 -12.93
N LEU A 72 7.33 -9.68 -13.01
CA LEU A 72 5.96 -9.55 -12.49
C LEU A 72 5.95 -9.38 -10.97
N LEU A 73 6.82 -10.10 -10.27
CA LEU A 73 6.97 -9.99 -8.83
C LEU A 73 7.46 -8.60 -8.40
N LEU A 74 8.37 -8.00 -9.17
CA LEU A 74 8.79 -6.60 -8.99
C LEU A 74 7.63 -5.61 -9.19
N ILE A 75 6.80 -5.82 -10.21
CA ILE A 75 5.63 -4.96 -10.47
C ILE A 75 4.62 -5.04 -9.32
N ILE A 76 4.31 -6.26 -8.86
CA ILE A 76 3.45 -6.48 -7.68
C ILE A 76 4.04 -5.77 -6.46
N ALA A 77 5.35 -5.85 -6.29
CA ALA A 77 6.03 -5.20 -5.18
C ALA A 77 5.89 -3.67 -5.22
N ILE A 78 6.06 -3.05 -6.39
CA ILE A 78 5.89 -1.61 -6.59
C ILE A 78 4.45 -1.18 -6.28
N ILE A 79 3.45 -1.92 -6.77
CA ILE A 79 2.04 -1.62 -6.52
C ILE A 79 1.70 -1.79 -5.03
N GLY A 80 2.20 -2.86 -4.39
CA GLY A 80 2.04 -3.07 -2.95
C GLY A 80 2.61 -1.91 -2.15
N PHE A 81 3.78 -1.38 -2.54
CA PHE A 81 4.36 -0.20 -1.91
C PHE A 81 3.51 1.06 -2.12
N TRP A 82 3.00 1.29 -3.33
CA TRP A 82 2.15 2.43 -3.62
C TRP A 82 0.86 2.40 -2.80
N ASN A 83 0.25 1.23 -2.67
CA ASN A 83 -0.93 1.02 -1.82
C ASN A 83 -0.63 1.28 -0.33
N LEU A 84 0.56 0.92 0.18
CA LEU A 84 0.95 1.27 1.55
C LEU A 84 1.05 2.78 1.76
N ILE A 85 1.63 3.51 0.80
CA ILE A 85 1.70 4.97 0.87
C ILE A 85 0.27 5.53 0.93
N LYS A 86 -0.61 5.07 0.04
CA LYS A 86 -2.04 5.48 0.03
C LYS A 86 -2.74 5.20 1.37
N GLN A 87 -2.57 4.01 1.93
CA GLN A 87 -3.13 3.66 3.24
C GLN A 87 -2.61 4.55 4.38
N SER A 88 -1.34 4.97 4.33
CA SER A 88 -0.79 5.90 5.31
C SER A 88 -1.43 7.30 5.24
N PHE A 89 -1.83 7.75 4.04
CA PHE A 89 -2.53 9.02 3.85
C PHE A 89 -3.98 8.98 4.32
N ILE A 90 -4.66 7.83 4.23
CA ILE A 90 -6.05 7.70 4.72
C ILE A 90 -6.13 7.97 6.23
N ILE A 91 -5.12 7.55 7.00
CA ILE A 91 -5.05 7.83 8.43
C ILE A 91 -4.88 9.33 8.69
N PHE A 92 -3.99 9.97 7.93
CA PHE A 92 -3.84 11.43 8.00
C PHE A 92 -5.15 12.16 7.67
N PHE A 93 -5.90 11.71 6.66
CA PHE A 93 -7.20 12.30 6.34
C PHE A 93 -8.22 12.08 7.47
N ALA A 94 -8.25 10.89 8.07
CA ALA A 94 -9.15 10.59 9.19
C ALA A 94 -8.88 11.49 10.41
N ASP A 95 -7.62 11.66 10.81
CA ASP A 95 -7.25 12.49 11.98
C ASP A 95 -7.62 13.97 11.75
N ASN A 96 -7.38 14.49 10.54
CA ASN A 96 -7.70 15.87 10.21
C ASN A 96 -9.22 16.11 10.07
N LEU A 97 -9.95 15.18 9.43
CA LEU A 97 -11.41 15.29 9.36
C LEU A 97 -12.03 15.30 10.75
N GLN A 98 -11.52 14.47 11.66
CA GLN A 98 -11.95 14.47 13.06
C GLN A 98 -11.66 15.81 13.74
N SER A 99 -10.47 16.37 13.54
CA SER A 99 -10.11 17.68 14.12
C SER A 99 -11.05 18.80 13.65
N TYR A 100 -11.36 18.84 12.35
CA TYR A 100 -12.34 19.77 11.80
C TYR A 100 -13.75 19.54 12.34
N GLU A 101 -14.16 18.27 12.47
CA GLU A 101 -15.47 17.89 13.01
C GLU A 101 -15.62 18.32 14.48
N GLU A 102 -14.58 18.18 15.30
CA GLU A 102 -14.55 18.65 16.68
C GLU A 102 -14.61 20.19 16.77
N GLU A 103 -13.90 20.91 15.91
CA GLU A 103 -13.98 22.38 15.87
C GLU A 103 -15.36 22.88 15.44
N ILE A 104 -15.95 22.25 14.41
CA ILE A 104 -17.31 22.57 13.93
C ILE A 104 -18.35 22.32 15.02
N ARG A 105 -18.26 21.20 15.77
CA ARG A 105 -19.18 20.93 16.90
C ARG A 105 -19.07 21.98 18.00
N LYS A 106 -17.86 22.41 18.34
CA LYS A 106 -17.63 23.47 19.35
C LYS A 106 -18.27 24.79 18.92
N GLU A 107 -18.17 25.14 17.64
CA GLU A 107 -18.70 26.41 17.13
C GLU A 107 -20.23 26.39 16.98
N LEU A 108 -20.81 25.23 16.64
CA LEU A 108 -22.27 25.06 16.52
C LEU A 108 -22.98 24.91 17.87
N SER A 109 -22.27 24.80 19.00
CA SER A 109 -22.85 24.52 20.32
C SER A 109 -23.80 23.32 20.33
N VAL A 110 -23.58 22.35 19.42
CA VAL A 110 -24.45 21.20 19.23
C VAL A 110 -24.28 20.28 20.43
N ILE A 111 -25.42 19.94 21.06
CA ILE A 111 -25.53 19.04 22.20
C ILE A 111 -24.71 17.77 21.93
N GLU A 112 -23.85 17.40 22.87
CA GLU A 112 -23.13 16.12 22.87
C GLU A 112 -24.12 14.98 22.56
N GLY A 113 -23.98 14.35 21.39
CA GLY A 113 -24.84 13.23 20.98
C GLY A 113 -25.63 13.40 19.67
N SER A 114 -25.52 14.52 18.95
CA SER A 114 -26.07 14.60 17.59
C SER A 114 -25.24 13.70 16.64
N GLY A 115 -25.82 12.59 16.18
CA GLY A 115 -25.20 11.65 15.24
C GLY A 115 -25.00 12.20 13.82
N VAL A 116 -25.16 13.52 13.63
CA VAL A 116 -24.95 14.25 12.37
C VAL A 116 -23.46 14.29 12.02
N PHE A 117 -22.64 14.41 13.07
CA PHE A 117 -21.19 14.35 13.02
C PHE A 117 -20.82 13.07 13.76
N GLY A 118 -20.50 12.05 12.98
CA GLY A 118 -20.39 10.68 13.46
C GLY A 118 -19.48 9.86 12.56
N LEU A 119 -18.30 10.38 12.24
CA LEU A 119 -17.17 9.48 12.04
C LEU A 119 -17.05 8.69 13.34
N ASN A 120 -17.72 7.54 13.41
CA ASN A 120 -17.89 6.71 14.59
C ASN A 120 -16.54 6.05 14.90
N LEU A 121 -15.60 6.87 15.35
CA LEU A 121 -14.22 6.56 15.64
C LEU A 121 -14.12 6.32 17.14
N GLU A 122 -14.75 5.26 17.60
CA GLU A 122 -14.56 4.76 18.94
C GLU A 122 -13.18 4.07 19.10
N LYS A 123 -12.11 4.72 18.62
CA LYS A 123 -10.69 4.63 19.01
C LYS A 123 -9.79 4.89 17.80
N GLU A 124 -9.27 6.09 17.68
CA GLU A 124 -8.03 6.43 16.95
C GLU A 124 -6.92 5.38 17.24
N ALA A 125 -6.84 4.91 18.49
CA ALA A 125 -5.97 3.80 18.91
C ALA A 125 -6.26 2.46 18.20
N LYS A 126 -7.51 2.15 17.87
CA LYS A 126 -7.92 0.91 17.17
C LYS A 126 -7.62 1.00 15.69
N LEU A 127 -7.71 2.19 15.08
CA LEU A 127 -7.20 2.44 13.72
C LEU A 127 -5.68 2.34 13.66
N LEU A 128 -4.96 2.96 14.60
CA LEU A 128 -3.49 2.85 14.71
C LEU A 128 -3.04 1.40 14.93
N GLN A 129 -3.73 0.65 15.79
CA GLN A 129 -3.43 -0.77 16.03
C GLN A 129 -3.74 -1.64 14.80
N SER A 130 -4.89 -1.41 14.15
CA SER A 130 -5.24 -2.10 12.90
C SER A 130 -4.24 -1.79 11.79
N TYR A 131 -3.77 -0.54 11.70
CA TYR A 131 -2.72 -0.14 10.79
C TYR A 131 -1.40 -0.84 11.09
N ARG A 132 -0.93 -0.86 12.34
CA ARG A 132 0.30 -1.58 12.72
C ARG A 132 0.22 -3.07 12.38
N SER A 133 -0.92 -3.69 12.64
CA SER A 133 -1.15 -5.11 12.32
C SER A 133 -1.15 -5.36 10.80
N THR A 134 -1.92 -4.56 10.05
CA THR A 134 -2.00 -4.67 8.59
C THR A 134 -0.66 -4.38 7.92
N PHE A 135 0.07 -3.39 8.44
CA PHE A 135 1.41 -3.02 8.01
C PHE A 135 2.42 -4.15 8.25
N ALA A 136 2.43 -4.76 9.45
CA ALA A 136 3.33 -5.86 9.76
C ALA A 136 3.00 -7.13 8.94
N ALA A 137 1.72 -7.44 8.79
CA ALA A 137 1.26 -8.54 7.95
C ALA A 137 1.67 -8.34 6.49
N PHE A 138 1.46 -7.15 5.95
CA PHE A 138 1.92 -6.79 4.60
C PHE A 138 3.44 -6.92 4.49
N LEU A 139 4.21 -6.35 5.41
CA LEU A 139 5.68 -6.39 5.36
C LEU A 139 6.19 -7.83 5.34
N SER A 140 5.52 -8.71 6.08
CA SER A 140 5.83 -10.14 6.13
C SER A 140 5.51 -10.84 4.81
N VAL A 141 4.32 -10.61 4.25
CA VAL A 141 3.92 -11.16 2.93
C VAL A 141 4.83 -10.64 1.83
N PHE A 142 5.17 -9.35 1.86
CA PHE A 142 6.06 -8.71 0.90
C PHE A 142 7.48 -9.27 0.99
N ALA A 143 8.03 -9.46 2.19
CA ALA A 143 9.34 -10.09 2.40
C ALA A 143 9.35 -11.54 1.90
N LEU A 144 8.28 -12.29 2.17
CA LEU A 144 8.14 -13.66 1.67
C LEU A 144 8.12 -13.69 0.15
N ALA A 145 7.31 -12.83 -0.48
CA ALA A 145 7.19 -12.79 -1.94
C ALA A 145 8.47 -12.31 -2.63
N THR A 146 9.13 -11.27 -2.11
CA THR A 146 10.26 -10.59 -2.80
C THR A 146 11.64 -11.10 -2.40
N THR A 147 11.75 -11.81 -1.29
CA THR A 147 13.04 -12.32 -0.80
C THR A 147 13.00 -13.83 -0.68
N PHE A 148 12.04 -14.38 0.06
CA PHE A 148 12.07 -15.79 0.44
C PHE A 148 11.72 -16.74 -0.72
N ILE A 149 10.61 -16.50 -1.42
CA ILE A 149 10.15 -17.33 -2.54
C ILE A 149 11.19 -17.34 -3.69
N PRO A 150 11.70 -16.19 -4.18
CA PRO A 150 12.65 -16.19 -5.28
C PRO A 150 14.00 -16.79 -4.86
N PHE A 151 14.41 -16.62 -3.60
CA PHE A 151 15.61 -17.27 -3.06
C PHE A 151 15.50 -18.80 -3.06
N LEU A 152 14.37 -19.35 -2.60
CA LEU A 152 14.13 -20.80 -2.62
C LEU A 152 14.12 -21.35 -4.05
N ILE A 153 13.51 -20.64 -4.99
CA ILE A 153 13.53 -21.01 -6.41
C ILE A 153 14.97 -20.97 -6.95
N LEU A 154 15.73 -19.91 -6.65
CA LEU A 154 17.09 -19.75 -7.14
C LEU A 154 18.06 -20.79 -6.59
N ILE A 155 17.88 -21.28 -5.36
CA ILE A 155 18.68 -22.38 -4.81
C ILE A 155 18.62 -23.60 -5.72
N SER A 156 17.45 -23.88 -6.31
CA SER A 156 17.27 -25.04 -7.20
C SER A 156 17.98 -24.91 -8.55
N LEU A 157 18.34 -23.68 -8.96
CA LEU A 157 19.06 -23.39 -10.20
C LEU A 157 20.57 -23.27 -9.98
N SER A 158 20.97 -22.45 -9.00
CA SER A 158 22.37 -22.19 -8.68
C SER A 158 22.48 -21.46 -7.34
N VAL A 159 23.29 -22.04 -6.45
CA VAL A 159 23.56 -21.48 -5.12
C VAL A 159 24.17 -20.07 -5.23
N THR A 160 25.02 -19.83 -6.21
CA THR A 160 25.70 -18.54 -6.40
C THR A 160 24.72 -17.43 -6.80
N TYR A 161 23.76 -17.73 -7.68
CA TYR A 161 22.70 -16.79 -8.04
C TYR A 161 21.72 -16.56 -6.89
N ALA A 162 21.41 -17.60 -6.13
CA ALA A 162 20.56 -17.47 -4.94
C ALA A 162 21.18 -16.54 -3.89
N LEU A 163 22.47 -16.72 -3.57
CA LEU A 163 23.16 -15.91 -2.57
C LEU A 163 23.31 -14.44 -3.00
N SER A 164 23.65 -14.20 -4.27
CA SER A 164 23.76 -12.83 -4.80
C SER A 164 22.41 -12.12 -4.84
N TYR A 165 21.34 -12.80 -5.24
CA TYR A 165 19.99 -12.28 -5.17
C TYR A 165 19.55 -11.98 -3.73
N LEU A 166 19.81 -12.89 -2.79
CA LEU A 166 19.45 -12.72 -1.38
C LEU A 166 20.12 -11.47 -0.79
N ALA A 167 21.42 -11.28 -1.05
CA ALA A 167 22.15 -10.12 -0.58
C ALA A 167 21.56 -8.81 -1.13
N LEU A 168 21.30 -8.75 -2.44
CA LEU A 168 20.67 -7.60 -3.08
C LEU A 168 19.25 -7.33 -2.56
N SER A 169 18.44 -8.38 -2.44
CA SER A 169 17.06 -8.30 -1.94
C SER A 169 17.03 -7.81 -0.49
N LEU A 170 17.94 -8.27 0.38
CA LEU A 170 18.05 -7.78 1.76
C LEU A 170 18.47 -6.31 1.84
N VAL A 171 19.39 -5.85 0.98
CA VAL A 171 19.81 -4.43 0.93
C VAL A 171 18.64 -3.55 0.46
N LEU A 172 17.94 -3.95 -0.60
CA LEU A 172 16.75 -3.25 -1.10
C LEU A 172 15.62 -3.23 -0.06
N PHE A 173 15.34 -4.36 0.58
CA PHE A 173 14.35 -4.45 1.63
C PHE A 173 14.72 -3.62 2.86
N GLY A 174 16.01 -3.61 3.25
CA GLY A 174 16.51 -2.81 4.37
C GLY A 174 16.41 -1.31 4.11
N THR A 175 16.76 -0.85 2.90
CA THR A 175 16.60 0.55 2.48
C THR A 175 15.13 0.95 2.41
N TYR A 176 14.28 0.10 1.81
CA TYR A 176 12.84 0.24 1.79
C TYR A 176 12.25 0.40 3.20
N PHE A 177 12.56 -0.54 4.10
CA PHE A 177 12.08 -0.51 5.48
C PHE A 177 12.52 0.77 6.22
N ARG A 178 13.73 1.26 5.95
CA ARG A 178 14.25 2.49 6.56
C ARG A 178 13.49 3.73 6.09
N VAL A 179 13.18 3.82 4.80
CA VAL A 179 12.37 4.91 4.22
C VAL A 179 10.94 4.84 4.77
N LEU A 180 10.36 3.66 4.77
CA LEU A 180 9.00 3.39 5.25
C LEU A 180 8.86 3.74 6.73
N LYS A 181 9.82 3.32 7.57
CA LYS A 181 9.89 3.66 9.01
C LYS A 181 10.07 5.15 9.26
N LYS A 182 10.78 5.86 8.39
CA LYS A 182 10.94 7.33 8.48
C LYS A 182 9.64 8.05 8.15
N SER A 183 8.92 7.60 7.12
CA SER A 183 7.62 8.14 6.70
C SER A 183 6.53 7.88 7.75
N THR A 184 6.52 6.69 8.35
CA THR A 184 5.53 6.27 9.36
C THR A 184 5.93 6.63 10.80
N ARG A 185 7.06 7.33 11.01
CA ARG A 185 7.61 7.61 12.34
C ARG A 185 6.67 8.42 13.25
N ARG A 186 5.81 9.26 12.67
CA ARG A 186 4.77 10.01 13.41
C ARG A 186 3.68 9.08 13.98
N PHE A 187 3.41 7.94 13.35
CA PHE A 187 2.35 7.00 13.75
C PHE A 187 2.86 5.85 14.65
N LEU A 188 4.18 5.66 14.74
CA LEU A 188 4.81 4.64 15.58
C LEU A 188 5.19 5.13 16.99
N LYS A 189 5.20 6.45 17.23
CA LYS A 189 5.49 7.03 18.54
C LYS A 189 4.21 7.60 19.17
N HIS A 190 3.49 6.72 19.86
CA HIS A 190 2.76 6.99 21.09
C HIS A 190 2.80 5.71 21.92
#